data_AF-A0A6F8ZI19-F1
#
_entry.id   AF-A0A6F8ZI19-F1
#
_cell.length_a   1.000
_cell.length_b   1.000
_cell.length_c   1.000
_cell.angle_alpha   90.00
_cell.angle_beta   90.00
_cell.angle_gamma   90.00
#
_symmetry.space_group_name_H-M   'P 1'
#
loop_
_entity.id
_entity.type
_entity.pdbx_description
1 polymer ?
#
loop_
_entity_poly.entity_id
_entity_poly.type
_entity_poly.pdbx_seq_one_letter_code
_entity_poly.pdbx_strand_id
1 'polypeptide(L)' 'METQTRLVYTVREAAIALGVAPYSVRQMVRRGELPLYLSAARRPWLIPAWAVDELLERLRKPGT' A
#
# COMPACT_ATOMS: atom_id res chain seq x y z
N MET A 1 10.00 -17.94 -4.95
CA MET A 1 9.01 -17.13 -4.22
C MET A 1 8.06 -16.58 -5.26
N GLU A 2 6.84 -17.13 -5.32
CA GLU A 2 5.82 -16.68 -6.27
C GLU A 2 5.41 -15.26 -5.90
N THR A 3 5.91 -14.28 -6.65
CA THR A 3 5.34 -12.93 -6.66
C THR A 3 3.96 -13.07 -7.29
N GLN A 4 2.94 -13.37 -6.49
CA GLN A 4 1.57 -13.24 -6.96
C GLN A 4 1.43 -11.79 -7.42
N THR A 5 1.21 -11.61 -8.73
CA THR A 5 0.97 -10.31 -9.37
C THR A 5 -0.39 -9.79 -8.91
N ARG A 6 -0.47 -9.41 -7.64
CA ARG A 6 -1.62 -8.74 -7.06
C ARG A 6 -1.65 -7.34 -7.66
N LEU A 7 -2.80 -6.92 -8.20
CA LEU A 7 -2.91 -5.60 -8.84
C LEU A 7 -3.17 -4.48 -7.82
N VAL A 8 -3.90 -4.79 -6.75
CA VAL A 8 -4.29 -3.82 -5.71
C VAL A 8 -4.34 -4.49 -4.33
N TYR A 9 -4.12 -3.68 -3.30
CA TYR A 9 -4.27 -3.99 -1.88
C TYR A 9 -5.40 -3.17 -1.28
N THR A 10 -6.17 -3.76 -0.38
CA THR A 10 -6.96 -2.95 0.56
C THR A 10 -6.05 -2.31 1.60
N VAL A 11 -6.55 -1.32 2.34
CA VAL A 11 -5.82 -0.69 3.46
C VAL A 11 -5.30 -1.71 4.48
N ARG A 12 -6.08 -2.76 4.80
CA ARG A 12 -5.64 -3.80 5.74
C ARG A 12 -4.52 -4.66 5.16
N GLU A 13 -4.58 -5.00 3.89
CA GLU A 13 -3.55 -5.82 3.25
C GLU A 13 -2.26 -5.03 3.05
N ALA A 14 -2.36 -3.75 2.65
CA ALA A 14 -1.20 -2.85 2.57
C ALA A 14 -0.55 -2.66 3.95
N ALA A 15 -1.35 -2.55 5.02
CA ALA A 15 -0.85 -2.48 6.39
C ALA A 15 -0.04 -3.72 6.78
N ILE A 16 -0.53 -4.92 6.44
CA ILE A 16 0.18 -6.17 6.69
C ILE A 16 1.49 -6.22 5.87
N ALA A 17 1.44 -5.85 4.59
CA ALA A 17 2.61 -5.86 3.71
C ALA A 17 3.71 -4.90 4.17
N LEU A 18 3.33 -3.71 4.65
CA LEU A 18 4.25 -2.68 5.13
C LEU A 18 4.65 -2.86 6.61
N GLY A 19 4.01 -3.79 7.34
CA GLY A 19 4.25 -3.98 8.76
C GLY A 19 3.80 -2.80 9.64
N VAL A 20 2.75 -2.07 9.25
CA VAL A 20 2.24 -0.88 9.95
C VAL A 20 0.76 -1.01 10.31
N ALA A 21 0.25 -0.10 11.14
CA ALA A 21 -1.18 -0.05 11.44
C ALA A 21 -2.02 0.44 10.23
N PRO A 22 -3.27 -0.03 10.05
CA PRO A 22 -4.18 0.47 9.01
C PRO A 22 -4.48 1.97 9.10
N TYR A 23 -4.33 2.56 10.29
CA TYR A 23 -4.41 4.02 10.46
C TYR A 23 -3.23 4.73 9.78
N SER A 24 -2.01 4.21 9.92
CA SER A 24 -0.81 4.76 9.28
C SER A 24 -0.92 4.74 7.77
N VAL A 25 -1.46 3.66 7.19
CA VAL A 25 -1.70 3.58 5.74
C VAL A 25 -2.68 4.67 5.28
N ARG A 26 -3.75 4.93 6.05
CA ARG A 26 -4.69 6.02 5.73
C ARG A 26 -4.03 7.40 5.84
N GLN A 27 -3.12 7.59 6.78
CA GLN A 27 -2.31 8.81 6.90
C GLN A 27 -1.36 8.96 5.71
N MET A 28 -0.66 7.90 5.30
CA MET A 28 0.22 7.90 4.12
C MET A 28 -0.54 8.29 2.85
N VAL A 29 -1.74 7.73 2.65
CA VAL A 29 -2.63 8.13 1.54
C VAL A 29 -3.00 9.61 1.63
N ARG A 30 -3.38 10.11 2.82
CA ARG A 30 -3.71 11.52 3.02
C ARG A 30 -2.53 12.47 2.80
N ARG A 31 -1.31 12.02 3.09
CA ARG A 31 -0.07 12.76 2.88
C ARG A 31 0.43 12.68 1.44
N GLY A 32 -0.19 11.87 0.59
CA GLY A 32 0.22 11.65 -0.79
C GLY A 32 1.39 10.68 -0.94
N GLU A 33 1.77 9.97 0.12
CA GLU A 33 2.83 8.95 0.10
C GLU A 33 2.36 7.63 -0.56
N LEU A 34 1.04 7.38 -0.57
CA LEU A 34 0.44 6.24 -1.26
C LEU A 34 -0.74 6.71 -2.13
N PRO A 35 -0.79 6.31 -3.41
CA PRO A 35 -1.94 6.56 -4.27
C PRO A 35 -3.15 5.73 -3.82
N LEU A 36 -4.34 6.28 -4.04
CA LEU A 36 -5.61 5.65 -3.71
C LEU A 36 -6.52 5.60 -4.93
N TYR A 37 -6.96 4.38 -5.28
CA TYR A 37 -8.07 4.15 -6.19
C TYR A 37 -9.34 3.88 -5.41
N LEU A 38 -10.38 4.64 -5.74
CA LEU A 38 -11.74 4.40 -5.23
C LEU A 38 -12.44 3.45 -6.19
N SER A 39 -12.79 2.25 -5.71
CA SER A 39 -13.65 1.37 -6.50
C SER A 39 -15.09 1.87 -6.43
N ALA A 40 -15.64 2.23 -7.59
CA ALA A 40 -17.02 2.73 -7.74
C ALA A 40 -18.08 1.73 -7.24
N ALA A 41 -17.78 0.42 -7.24
CA ALA A 41 -18.77 -0.61 -6.96
C ALA A 41 -19.04 -0.83 -5.45
N ARG A 42 -18.06 -0.62 -4.56
CA ARG A 42 -18.19 -1.01 -3.13
C ARG A 42 -17.48 -0.11 -2.11
N ARG A 43 -16.91 1.03 -2.53
CA ARG A 43 -16.10 1.93 -1.67
C ARG A 43 -14.89 1.32 -0.92
N PRO A 44 -14.26 0.18 -1.28
CA PRO A 44 -12.98 -0.14 -0.67
C PRO A 44 -11.93 0.86 -1.16
N TRP A 45 -11.12 1.33 -0.22
CA TRP A 45 -9.89 2.04 -0.51
C TRP A 45 -8.89 1.04 -1.09
N LEU A 46 -8.62 1.14 -2.40
CA LEU A 46 -7.70 0.26 -3.10
C LEU A 46 -6.39 1.00 -3.32
N ILE A 47 -5.30 0.39 -2.90
CA ILE A 47 -3.94 0.90 -3.03
C ILE A 47 -3.26 0.04 -4.11
N PRO A 48 -2.65 0.64 -5.14
CA PRO A 48 -1.97 -0.12 -6.18
C PRO A 48 -0.83 -0.94 -5.58
N ALA A 49 -0.67 -2.18 -6.04
CA ALA A 49 0.42 -3.03 -5.56
C ALA A 49 1.79 -2.41 -5.79
N TRP A 50 2.04 -1.88 -6.99
CA TRP A 50 3.31 -1.23 -7.33
C TRP A 50 3.71 -0.13 -6.35
N ALA A 51 2.74 0.61 -5.78
CA ALA A 51 3.03 1.68 -4.84
C ALA A 51 3.39 1.14 -3.44
N VAL A 52 2.76 0.03 -3.04
CA VAL A 52 3.11 -0.68 -1.80
C VAL A 52 4.51 -1.28 -1.93
N ASP A 53 4.81 -1.91 -3.07
CA ASP A 53 6.13 -2.48 -3.36
C ASP A 53 7.22 -1.40 -3.38
N GLU A 54 7.01 -0.27 -4.09
CA GLU A 54 7.98 0.83 -4.11
C GLU A 54 8.28 1.35 -2.70
N LEU A 55 7.23 1.54 -1.88
CA LEU A 55 7.40 1.99 -0.51
C LEU A 55 8.14 0.95 0.34
N LEU A 56 7.84 -0.34 0.17
CA LEU A 56 8.54 -1.42 0.85
C LEU A 56 10.03 -1.45 0.48
N GLU A 57 10.36 -1.24 -0.80
CA GLU A 57 11.74 -1.15 -1.27
C GLU A 57 12.47 0.06 -0.67
N ARG A 58 11.80 1.22 -0.56
CA ARG A 58 12.36 2.42 0.08
C ARG A 58 12.65 2.18 1.56
N LEU A 59 11.75 1.50 2.28
CA LEU A 59 11.93 1.15 3.69
C LEU A 59 13.04 0.11 3.90
N ARG A 60 13.23 -0.80 2.95
CA ARG A 60 14.30 -1.83 2.97
C ARG A 60 15.69 -1.28 2.64
N LYS A 61 15.79 -0.10 2.04
CA LYS A 61 17.06 0.59 1.77
C LYS A 61 17.27 1.78 2.74
N PRO A 62 17.41 1.57 4.06
CA PRO A 62 17.89 2.63 4.92
C PRO A 62 19.38 2.86 4.64
N GLY A 63 19.72 3.97 4.00
CA GLY A 63 21.07 4.56 3.94
C GLY A 63 22.22 3.63 3.52
N THR A 64 22.70 3.78 2.28
CA THR A 64 24.15 3.72 2.03
C THR A 64 24.73 5.10 2.27
#